data_AF-A0A397A450-F1
#
_entry.id   AF-A0A397A450-F1
#
_cell.length_a   1.000
_cell.length_b   1.000
_cell.length_c   1.000
_cell.angle_alpha   90.00
_cell.angle_beta   90.00
_cell.angle_gamma   90.00
#
_symmetry.space_group_name_H-M   'P 1'
#
loop_
_entity.id
_entity.type
_entity.pdbx_description
1 polymer ?
#
loop_
_entity_poly.entity_id
_entity_poly.type
_entity_poly.pdbx_seq_one_letter_code
_entity_poly.pdbx_strand_id
1 'polypeptide(L)'
;MLAHEEAVDYFSLHKRKSKDVDVEMLDYEYVASCTDVDVLKNILVVLQSGKEGRYPPLEAAVEARLMEVLPPSETQRILRMKARPSETDIHSEAASLTAWEAQMASRSAELDAARKLSSRSLPPPRGGGNSAAPTVRISTKGDVVDVKPKGEKKNTIHAYDWRAWEKFDVDAAERELDMEDERRQDAVRQQKEELAARQARKRLDDAAMPASVDVAAMSAAEREVCAGLEKQKGNEAFCVGENDDAIRAYSRSLIFDPTSAVVFANRALVHLKLKNFSTAEDDCTMALRRDPLYFKA
;
A
#
# COMPACT_ATOMS: atom_id res chain seq x y z
N MET A 1 35.95 -16.81 -26.90
CA MET A 1 34.66 -17.19 -27.53
C MET A 1 34.04 -15.90 -28.03
N LEU A 2 34.16 -15.63 -29.33
CA LEU A 2 33.55 -14.46 -29.96
C LEU A 2 32.04 -14.67 -29.92
N ALA A 3 31.35 -13.91 -29.07
CA ALA A 3 29.90 -13.89 -29.06
C ALA A 3 29.44 -13.48 -30.45
N HIS A 4 28.67 -14.33 -31.12
CA HIS A 4 27.84 -13.92 -32.24
C HIS A 4 26.88 -12.87 -31.67
N GLU A 5 27.17 -11.58 -31.85
CA GLU A 5 26.13 -10.55 -31.78
C GLU A 5 25.13 -10.93 -32.88
N GLU A 6 24.00 -11.50 -32.49
CA GLU A 6 22.84 -11.59 -33.37
C GLU A 6 22.50 -10.17 -33.81
N ALA A 7 22.93 -9.80 -35.02
CA ALA A 7 22.60 -8.52 -35.60
C ALA A 7 21.08 -8.46 -35.72
N VAL A 8 20.46 -7.66 -34.86
CA VAL A 8 19.02 -7.45 -34.87
C VAL A 8 18.66 -6.92 -36.26
N ASP A 9 17.84 -7.66 -37.01
CA ASP A 9 17.36 -7.22 -38.30
C ASP A 9 16.29 -6.12 -38.09
N TYR A 10 16.76 -4.88 -38.05
CA TYR A 10 15.92 -3.69 -37.85
C TYR A 10 14.98 -3.42 -39.03
N PHE A 11 15.20 -4.04 -40.19
CA PHE A 11 14.51 -3.72 -41.45
C PHE A 11 13.40 -4.72 -41.80
N SER A 12 13.35 -5.88 -41.15
CA SER A 12 12.30 -6.91 -41.30
C SER A 12 11.02 -6.70 -40.48
N LEU A 13 10.87 -5.54 -39.81
CA LEU A 13 9.73 -5.26 -38.92
C LEU A 13 8.36 -5.09 -39.63
N HIS A 14 8.31 -5.10 -40.96
CA HIS A 14 7.07 -4.91 -41.74
C HIS A 14 6.90 -5.97 -42.84
N LYS A 15 5.65 -6.19 -43.29
CA LYS A 15 5.33 -7.08 -44.41
C LYS A 15 5.96 -6.56 -45.69
N ARG A 16 7.08 -7.16 -46.11
CA ARG A 16 7.69 -6.95 -47.43
C ARG A 16 6.84 -7.60 -48.51
N LYS A 17 6.71 -6.94 -49.67
CA LYS A 17 6.22 -7.64 -50.87
C LYS A 17 7.36 -8.52 -51.38
N SER A 18 7.12 -9.82 -51.51
CA SER A 18 8.11 -10.74 -52.07
C SER A 18 8.37 -10.34 -53.52
N LYS A 19 9.62 -9.96 -53.81
CA LYS A 19 10.11 -9.70 -55.16
C LYS A 19 11.25 -10.67 -55.42
N ASP A 20 11.33 -11.17 -56.65
CA ASP A 20 12.44 -12.01 -57.06
C ASP A 20 13.70 -11.15 -57.15
N VAL A 21 14.82 -11.67 -56.66
CA VAL A 21 16.10 -10.97 -56.63
C VAL A 21 17.07 -11.74 -57.51
N ASP A 22 17.43 -11.13 -58.63
CA ASP A 22 18.40 -11.69 -59.57
C ASP A 22 19.81 -11.29 -59.17
N VAL A 23 20.80 -12.09 -59.60
CA VAL A 23 22.21 -11.87 -59.28
C VAL A 23 22.73 -10.51 -59.76
N GLU A 24 22.17 -9.97 -60.85
CA GLU A 24 22.52 -8.63 -61.36
C GLU A 24 22.07 -7.49 -60.43
N MET A 25 21.09 -7.74 -59.55
CA MET A 25 20.62 -6.77 -58.56
C MET A 25 21.54 -6.68 -57.34
N LEU A 26 22.50 -7.59 -57.21
CA LEU A 26 23.46 -7.67 -56.10
C LEU A 26 24.77 -6.93 -56.41
N ASP A 27 24.66 -5.85 -57.18
CA ASP A 27 25.77 -4.98 -57.53
C ASP A 27 25.69 -3.62 -56.81
N TYR A 28 26.85 -3.03 -56.54
CA TYR A 28 26.95 -1.75 -55.84
C TYR A 28 26.29 -0.60 -56.65
N GLU A 29 26.41 -0.61 -57.98
CA GLU A 29 25.81 0.43 -58.83
C GLU A 29 24.28 0.29 -58.85
N TYR A 30 23.79 -0.94 -58.87
CA TYR A 30 22.35 -1.22 -58.77
C TYR A 30 21.77 -0.76 -57.43
N VAL A 31 22.39 -1.15 -56.31
CA VAL A 31 21.96 -0.74 -54.97
C VAL A 31 21.95 0.78 -54.83
N ALA A 32 22.98 1.48 -55.31
CA ALA A 32 23.06 2.94 -55.23
C ALA A 32 21.94 3.64 -56.03
N SER A 33 21.56 3.10 -57.18
CA SER A 33 20.51 3.68 -58.04
C SER A 33 19.09 3.27 -57.65
N CYS A 34 18.93 2.22 -56.83
CA CYS A 34 17.63 1.70 -56.43
C CYS A 34 16.85 2.69 -55.55
N THR A 35 15.55 2.81 -55.82
CA THR A 35 14.59 3.64 -55.07
C THR A 35 13.44 2.81 -54.49
N ASP A 36 13.41 1.51 -54.76
CA ASP A 36 12.34 0.62 -54.35
C ASP A 36 12.69 -0.07 -53.02
N VAL A 37 11.96 0.33 -51.97
CA VAL A 37 12.16 -0.16 -50.60
C VAL A 37 11.98 -1.68 -50.49
N ASP A 38 11.01 -2.27 -51.23
CA ASP A 38 10.76 -3.71 -51.17
C ASP A 38 11.90 -4.49 -51.86
N VAL A 39 12.47 -3.95 -52.94
CA VAL A 39 13.61 -4.58 -53.64
C VAL A 39 14.84 -4.57 -52.72
N LEU A 40 15.17 -3.41 -52.13
CA LEU A 40 16.29 -3.30 -51.19
C LEU A 40 16.13 -4.20 -49.95
N LYS A 41 14.92 -4.33 -49.40
CA LYS A 41 14.62 -5.25 -48.29
C LYS A 41 14.82 -6.72 -48.68
N ASN A 42 14.43 -7.12 -49.90
CA ASN A 42 14.63 -8.49 -50.35
C ASN A 42 16.12 -8.78 -50.66
N ILE A 43 16.84 -7.81 -51.25
CA ILE A 43 18.31 -7.89 -51.44
C ILE A 43 19.01 -8.10 -50.10
N LEU A 44 18.68 -7.30 -49.08
CA LEU A 44 19.29 -7.41 -47.75
C LEU A 44 19.11 -8.81 -47.15
N VAL A 45 17.93 -9.40 -47.35
CA VAL A 45 17.60 -10.75 -46.85
C VAL A 45 18.35 -11.83 -47.60
N VAL A 46 18.50 -11.69 -48.92
CA VAL A 46 19.30 -12.62 -49.73
C VAL A 46 20.76 -12.59 -49.27
N LEU A 47 21.32 -11.39 -49.07
CA LEU A 47 22.69 -11.21 -48.57
C LEU A 47 22.87 -11.79 -47.15
N GLN A 48 21.95 -11.50 -46.23
CA GLN A 48 21.98 -12.03 -44.86
C GLN A 48 21.72 -13.54 -44.78
N SER A 49 21.04 -14.13 -45.77
CA SER A 49 20.80 -15.58 -45.83
C SER A 49 22.08 -16.39 -46.02
N GLY A 50 23.16 -15.75 -46.50
CA GLY A 50 24.46 -16.38 -46.74
C GLY A 50 24.49 -17.42 -47.85
N LYS A 51 23.40 -17.62 -48.59
CA LYS A 51 23.31 -18.62 -49.68
C LYS A 51 24.22 -18.31 -50.87
N GLU A 52 24.51 -17.04 -51.10
CA GLU A 52 25.30 -16.55 -52.25
C GLU A 52 26.71 -16.06 -51.84
N GLY A 53 27.07 -16.27 -50.57
CA GLY A 53 28.27 -15.73 -49.94
C GLY A 53 27.94 -14.58 -48.97
N ARG A 54 28.92 -14.21 -48.14
CA ARG A 54 28.77 -13.14 -47.15
C ARG A 54 29.54 -11.91 -47.59
N TYR A 55 28.84 -10.78 -47.74
CA TYR A 55 29.40 -9.54 -48.26
C TYR A 55 29.08 -8.37 -47.32
N PRO A 56 29.74 -8.26 -46.15
CA PRO A 56 29.43 -7.23 -45.14
C PRO A 56 29.47 -5.78 -45.67
N PRO A 57 30.39 -5.40 -46.59
CA PRO A 57 30.37 -4.05 -47.16
C PRO A 57 29.17 -3.78 -48.07
N LEU A 58 28.66 -4.79 -48.77
CA LEU A 58 27.46 -4.68 -49.61
C LEU A 58 26.21 -4.65 -48.74
N GLU A 59 26.14 -5.47 -47.69
CA GLU A 59 25.08 -5.39 -46.67
C GLU A 59 24.98 -3.97 -46.08
N ALA A 60 26.11 -3.38 -45.67
CA ALA A 60 26.16 -2.01 -45.15
C ALA A 60 25.72 -0.95 -46.18
N ALA A 61 26.10 -1.11 -47.45
CA ALA A 61 25.68 -0.22 -48.53
C ALA A 61 24.15 -0.28 -48.77
N VAL A 62 23.58 -1.49 -48.74
CA VAL A 62 22.13 -1.70 -48.84
C VAL A 62 21.40 -1.09 -47.65
N GLU A 63 21.88 -1.31 -46.42
CA GLU A 63 21.30 -0.70 -45.22
C GLU A 63 21.36 0.83 -45.24
N ALA A 64 22.48 1.41 -45.66
CA ALA A 64 22.65 2.85 -45.79
C ALA A 64 21.66 3.42 -46.81
N ARG A 65 21.55 2.78 -47.98
CA ARG A 65 20.59 3.18 -49.00
C ARG A 65 19.15 3.05 -48.51
N LEU A 66 18.84 1.98 -47.77
CA LEU A 66 17.52 1.76 -47.21
C LEU A 66 17.15 2.86 -46.21
N MET A 67 18.09 3.34 -45.38
CA MET A 67 17.85 4.47 -44.47
C MET A 67 17.59 5.81 -45.17
N GLU A 68 18.13 6.01 -46.38
CA GLU A 68 17.88 7.20 -47.20
C GLU A 68 16.51 7.17 -47.88
N VAL A 69 16.07 5.99 -48.34
CA VAL A 69 14.85 5.83 -49.15
C VAL A 69 13.61 5.60 -48.27
N LEU A 70 13.78 5.09 -47.04
CA LEU A 70 12.69 4.83 -46.11
C LEU A 70 11.94 6.09 -45.69
N PRO A 71 10.62 5.99 -45.40
CA PRO A 71 9.85 7.09 -44.82
C PRO A 71 10.47 7.57 -43.50
N PRO A 72 10.43 8.90 -43.19
CA PRO A 72 11.01 9.46 -41.98
C PRO A 72 10.53 8.80 -40.68
N SER A 73 9.28 8.32 -40.66
CA SER A 73 8.71 7.59 -39.53
C SER A 73 9.40 6.24 -39.28
N GLU A 74 9.73 5.50 -40.35
CA GLU A 74 10.44 4.22 -40.27
C GLU A 74 11.92 4.45 -39.92
N THR A 75 12.57 5.42 -40.55
CA THR A 75 13.97 5.79 -40.27
C THR A 75 14.15 6.22 -38.82
N GLN A 76 13.25 7.05 -38.28
CA GLN A 76 13.29 7.47 -36.88
C GLN A 76 13.05 6.31 -35.92
N ARG A 77 12.15 5.38 -36.26
CA ARG A 77 11.90 4.18 -35.45
C ARG A 77 13.15 3.29 -35.38
N ILE A 78 13.80 3.05 -36.51
CA ILE A 78 15.05 2.28 -36.56
C ILE A 78 16.15 2.98 -35.77
N LEU A 79 16.30 4.30 -35.90
CA LEU A 79 17.26 5.08 -35.13
C LEU A 79 17.04 4.96 -33.62
N ARG A 80 15.77 5.03 -33.16
CA ARG A 80 15.42 4.83 -31.75
C ARG A 80 15.72 3.41 -31.27
N MET A 81 15.50 2.41 -32.11
CA MET A 81 15.82 1.01 -31.79
C MET A 81 17.33 0.75 -31.77
N LYS A 82 18.11 1.46 -32.59
CA LYS A 82 19.59 1.43 -32.59
C LYS A 82 20.21 2.29 -31.48
N ALA A 83 19.44 3.21 -30.88
CA ALA A 83 19.92 4.08 -29.81
C ALA A 83 20.19 3.24 -28.55
N ARG A 84 21.45 3.17 -28.16
CA ARG A 84 21.87 2.65 -26.85
C ARG A 84 21.74 3.77 -25.81
N PRO A 85 21.48 3.45 -24.52
CA PRO A 85 21.52 4.44 -23.45
C PRO A 85 22.85 5.20 -23.49
N SER A 86 22.81 6.52 -23.31
CA SER A 86 24.04 7.31 -23.27
C SER A 86 24.85 6.94 -22.03
N GLU A 87 26.18 7.12 -22.08
CA GLU A 87 27.05 6.85 -20.92
C GLU A 87 26.63 7.67 -19.69
N THR A 88 26.12 8.88 -19.90
CA THR A 88 25.55 9.72 -18.84
C THR A 88 24.26 9.15 -18.25
N ASP A 89 23.37 8.57 -19.06
CA ASP A 89 22.15 7.92 -18.57
C ASP A 89 22.50 6.69 -17.73
N ILE A 90 23.47 5.90 -18.17
CA ILE A 90 23.95 4.72 -17.43
C ILE A 90 24.50 5.15 -16.06
N HIS A 91 25.30 6.21 -16.02
CA HIS A 91 25.85 6.73 -14.77
C HIS A 91 24.79 7.32 -13.84
N SER A 92 23.81 8.06 -14.35
CA SER A 92 22.73 8.62 -13.53
C SER A 92 21.86 7.52 -12.93
N GLU A 93 21.51 6.50 -13.70
CA GLU A 93 20.71 5.38 -13.21
C GLU A 93 21.49 4.54 -12.19
N ALA A 94 22.80 4.31 -12.41
CA ALA A 94 23.65 3.65 -11.43
C ALA A 94 23.73 4.44 -10.11
N ALA A 95 23.82 5.77 -10.18
CA ALA A 95 23.78 6.63 -9.00
C ALA A 95 22.42 6.56 -8.27
N SER A 96 21.31 6.55 -9.00
CA SER A 96 19.96 6.39 -8.43
C SER A 96 19.80 5.04 -7.70
N LEU A 97 20.27 3.95 -8.30
CA LEU A 97 20.21 2.62 -7.68
C LEU A 97 21.05 2.54 -6.40
N THR A 98 22.27 3.05 -6.41
CA THR A 98 23.13 3.07 -5.23
C THR A 98 22.57 3.94 -4.11
N ALA A 99 21.92 5.07 -4.44
CA ALA A 99 21.22 5.88 -3.46
C ALA A 99 20.02 5.15 -2.84
N TRP A 100 19.24 4.43 -3.65
CA TRP A 100 18.12 3.62 -3.16
C TRP A 100 18.59 2.47 -2.25
N GLU A 101 19.67 1.77 -2.62
CA GLU A 101 20.29 0.73 -1.79
C GLU A 101 20.68 1.28 -0.40
N ALA A 102 21.32 2.45 -0.36
CA ALA A 102 21.67 3.12 0.90
C ALA A 102 20.44 3.48 1.74
N GLN A 103 19.37 3.95 1.10
CA GLN A 103 18.10 4.26 1.78
C GLN A 103 17.46 3.01 2.40
N MET A 104 17.43 1.89 1.65
CA MET A 104 16.89 0.63 2.14
C MET A 104 17.72 0.07 3.30
N ALA A 105 19.05 0.19 3.24
CA ALA A 105 19.95 -0.20 4.31
C ALA A 105 19.73 0.63 5.60
N SER A 106 19.49 1.95 5.47
CA SER A 106 19.13 2.78 6.64
C SER A 106 17.82 2.33 7.26
N ARG A 107 16.79 2.14 6.43
CA ARG A 107 15.46 1.74 6.90
C ARG A 107 15.46 0.38 7.58
N SER A 108 16.22 -0.59 7.05
CA SER A 108 16.35 -1.90 7.68
C SER A 108 17.08 -1.82 9.03
N ALA A 109 18.13 -1.02 9.14
CA ALA A 109 18.84 -0.78 10.39
C ALA A 109 17.95 -0.12 11.45
N GLU A 110 17.11 0.85 11.06
CA GLU A 110 16.12 1.48 11.94
C GLU A 110 15.11 0.47 12.49
N LEU A 111 14.57 -0.41 11.64
CA LEU A 111 13.62 -1.45 12.05
C LEU A 111 14.28 -2.46 12.99
N ASP A 112 15.53 -2.85 12.74
CA ASP A 112 16.28 -3.74 13.63
C ASP A 112 16.59 -3.08 14.98
N ALA A 113 16.89 -1.79 15.01
CA ALA A 113 17.07 -1.04 16.24
C ALA A 113 15.76 -0.97 17.05
N ALA A 114 14.64 -0.68 16.39
CA ALA A 114 13.31 -0.69 17.02
C ALA A 114 12.94 -2.06 17.59
N ARG A 115 13.25 -3.14 16.87
CA ARG A 115 13.05 -4.53 17.33
C ARG A 115 13.89 -4.84 18.57
N LYS A 116 15.16 -4.43 18.61
CA LYS A 116 16.04 -4.61 19.79
C LYS A 116 15.58 -3.81 21.00
N LEU A 117 14.95 -2.66 20.79
CA LEU A 117 14.37 -1.87 21.88
C LEU A 117 13.13 -2.56 22.47
N SER A 118 12.28 -3.13 21.60
CA SER A 118 11.07 -3.88 22.00
C SER A 118 11.38 -5.21 22.71
N SER A 119 12.45 -5.91 22.34
CA SER A 119 12.83 -7.17 23.00
C SER A 119 13.40 -7.00 24.42
N ARG A 120 13.82 -5.77 24.80
CA ARG A 120 14.33 -5.44 26.13
C ARG A 120 13.25 -5.28 27.20
N SER A 121 11.96 -5.22 26.84
CA SER A 121 10.85 -5.00 27.76
C SER A 121 9.95 -6.21 28.01
N LEU A 122 10.32 -7.40 27.52
CA LEU A 122 9.53 -8.62 27.76
C LEU A 122 10.20 -9.45 28.87
N PRO A 123 9.51 -9.71 30.01
CA PRO A 123 10.05 -10.60 31.03
C PRO A 123 10.21 -12.02 30.47
N PRO A 124 11.23 -12.78 30.93
CA PRO A 124 11.46 -14.13 30.43
C PRO A 124 10.24 -15.02 30.67
N PRO A 125 9.88 -15.89 29.71
CA PRO A 125 8.72 -16.76 29.84
C PRO A 125 8.96 -17.74 31.00
N ARG A 126 8.30 -17.50 32.13
CA ARG A 126 8.23 -18.46 33.24
C ARG A 126 7.31 -19.61 32.84
N GLY A 127 7.88 -20.80 32.62
CA GLY A 127 7.10 -22.03 32.57
C GLY A 127 7.73 -23.15 31.77
N GLY A 128 8.58 -23.96 32.40
CA GLY A 128 9.08 -25.21 31.84
C GLY A 128 9.85 -26.02 32.89
N GLY A 129 9.13 -26.81 33.69
CA GLY A 129 9.74 -27.71 34.68
C GLY A 129 8.71 -28.36 35.61
N ASN A 130 8.40 -29.63 35.36
CA ASN A 130 7.42 -30.48 36.03
C ASN A 130 7.62 -30.62 37.55
N SER A 131 6.53 -30.67 38.34
CA SER A 131 6.30 -31.59 39.49
C SER A 131 4.92 -31.43 40.15
N ALA A 132 4.10 -32.49 40.04
CA ALA A 132 3.10 -33.07 40.95
C ALA A 132 2.16 -32.23 41.89
N ALA A 133 0.86 -32.56 41.76
CA ALA A 133 -0.25 -32.54 42.76
C ALA A 133 -1.17 -31.28 42.85
N PRO A 134 -2.42 -31.38 43.37
CA PRO A 134 -3.63 -31.60 42.58
C PRO A 134 -4.68 -30.44 42.63
N THR A 135 -5.54 -30.45 41.61
CA THR A 135 -6.85 -29.81 41.40
C THR A 135 -7.44 -28.89 42.49
N VAL A 136 -7.67 -27.62 42.12
CA VAL A 136 -8.96 -26.93 42.36
C VAL A 136 -9.39 -26.25 41.06
N ARG A 137 -10.42 -26.79 40.41
CA ARG A 137 -11.08 -26.18 39.25
C ARG A 137 -12.09 -25.16 39.76
N ILE A 138 -11.82 -23.87 39.56
CA ILE A 138 -12.89 -22.86 39.52
C ILE A 138 -13.20 -22.64 38.05
N SER A 139 -14.36 -23.16 37.64
CA SER A 139 -14.92 -23.02 36.30
C SER A 139 -15.50 -21.61 36.13
N THR A 140 -14.85 -20.77 35.34
CA THR A 140 -15.52 -19.64 34.67
C THR A 140 -15.35 -19.81 33.17
N LYS A 141 -16.43 -20.29 32.55
CA LYS A 141 -16.70 -20.26 31.12
C LYS A 141 -16.29 -18.91 30.52
N GLY A 142 -15.54 -18.99 29.43
CA GLY A 142 -15.12 -17.87 28.62
C GLY A 142 -14.05 -18.36 27.65
N ASP A 143 -14.42 -19.30 26.78
CA ASP A 143 -13.58 -19.74 25.67
C ASP A 143 -13.30 -18.53 24.77
N VAL A 144 -12.17 -17.87 25.00
CA VAL A 144 -11.50 -17.11 23.94
C VAL A 144 -10.82 -18.16 23.07
N VAL A 145 -11.61 -18.73 22.17
CA VAL A 145 -11.08 -19.42 21.00
C VAL A 145 -10.28 -18.38 20.21
N ASP A 146 -8.96 -18.45 20.34
CA ASP A 146 -8.02 -17.88 19.37
C ASP A 146 -8.24 -18.61 18.04
N VAL A 147 -9.30 -18.22 17.34
CA VAL A 147 -9.52 -18.61 15.95
C VAL A 147 -8.58 -17.74 15.15
N LYS A 148 -7.33 -18.19 15.00
CA LYS A 148 -6.54 -17.79 13.83
C LYS A 148 -7.45 -17.93 12.61
N PRO A 149 -7.69 -16.87 11.81
CA PRO A 149 -8.45 -17.01 10.60
C PRO A 149 -7.69 -18.02 9.75
N LYS A 150 -8.29 -19.20 9.58
CA LYS A 150 -7.84 -20.22 8.66
C LYS A 150 -8.06 -19.62 7.28
N GLY A 151 -7.10 -18.80 6.83
CA GLY A 151 -7.10 -18.24 5.50
C GLY A 151 -7.39 -19.37 4.53
N GLU A 152 -8.41 -19.18 3.70
CA GLU A 152 -8.73 -20.11 2.63
C GLU A 152 -7.44 -20.46 1.92
N LYS A 153 -7.17 -21.77 1.82
CA LYS A 153 -6.00 -22.24 1.09
C LYS A 153 -6.23 -21.83 -0.35
N LYS A 154 -5.63 -20.71 -0.78
CA LYS A 154 -5.48 -20.40 -2.19
C LYS A 154 -4.93 -21.66 -2.84
N ASN A 155 -5.58 -22.14 -3.91
CA ASN A 155 -5.19 -23.34 -4.64
C ASN A 155 -3.78 -23.14 -5.20
N THR A 156 -2.78 -23.37 -4.35
CA THR A 156 -1.38 -23.14 -4.66
C THR A 156 -0.90 -24.38 -5.36
N ILE A 157 -0.60 -24.25 -6.65
CA ILE A 157 -0.07 -25.35 -7.45
C ILE A 157 1.29 -25.73 -6.84
N HIS A 158 1.48 -27.02 -6.55
CA HIS A 158 2.72 -27.51 -5.96
C HIS A 158 3.88 -27.38 -6.96
N ALA A 159 5.07 -26.98 -6.49
CA ALA A 159 6.21 -26.66 -7.36
C ALA A 159 6.66 -27.83 -8.27
N TYR A 160 6.44 -29.07 -7.84
CA TYR A 160 6.82 -30.27 -8.60
C TYR A 160 5.70 -30.80 -9.53
N ASP A 161 4.52 -30.18 -9.55
CA ASP A 161 3.37 -30.63 -10.37
C ASP A 161 3.30 -29.87 -11.70
N TRP A 162 4.23 -30.21 -12.61
CA TRP A 162 4.35 -29.58 -13.92
C TRP A 162 3.08 -29.70 -14.80
N ARG A 163 2.27 -30.76 -14.63
CA ARG A 163 1.00 -30.93 -15.36
C ARG A 163 -0.08 -29.96 -14.93
N ALA A 164 -0.07 -29.55 -13.65
CA ALA A 164 -0.96 -28.53 -13.15
C ALA A 164 -0.53 -27.14 -13.64
N TRP A 165 0.79 -26.87 -13.73
CA TRP A 165 1.33 -25.64 -14.30
C TRP A 165 1.02 -25.48 -15.80
N GLU A 166 1.05 -26.56 -16.59
CA GLU A 166 0.66 -26.53 -18.02
C GLU A 166 -0.81 -26.15 -18.25
N LYS A 167 -1.68 -26.41 -17.27
CA LYS A 167 -3.12 -26.11 -17.33
C LYS A 167 -3.48 -24.78 -16.65
N PHE A 168 -2.51 -24.10 -16.07
CA PHE A 168 -2.74 -22.86 -15.34
C PHE A 168 -2.91 -21.71 -16.31
N ASP A 169 -4.08 -21.08 -16.26
CA ASP A 169 -4.40 -19.90 -17.07
C ASP A 169 -3.91 -18.65 -16.33
N VAL A 170 -2.75 -18.15 -16.74
CA VAL A 170 -2.10 -16.96 -16.15
C VAL A 170 -2.96 -15.72 -16.33
N ASP A 171 -3.58 -15.55 -17.51
CA ASP A 171 -4.41 -14.39 -17.82
C ASP A 171 -5.68 -14.37 -16.97
N ALA A 172 -6.24 -15.55 -16.66
CA ALA A 172 -7.36 -15.66 -15.75
C ALA A 172 -6.98 -15.33 -14.30
N ALA A 173 -5.79 -15.77 -13.86
CA ALA A 173 -5.28 -15.46 -12.53
C ALA A 173 -4.95 -13.98 -12.35
N GLU A 174 -4.39 -13.33 -13.38
CA GLU A 174 -4.12 -11.89 -13.37
C GLU A 174 -5.42 -11.08 -13.23
N ARG A 175 -6.45 -11.40 -14.02
CA ARG A 175 -7.77 -10.77 -13.91
C ARG A 175 -8.40 -10.93 -12.53
N GLU A 176 -8.21 -12.09 -11.88
CA GLU A 176 -8.71 -12.31 -10.52
C GLU A 176 -7.97 -11.45 -9.49
N LEU A 177 -6.65 -11.30 -9.64
CA LEU A 177 -5.85 -10.43 -8.77
C LEU A 177 -6.24 -8.96 -8.92
N ASP A 178 -6.42 -8.48 -10.15
CA ASP A 178 -6.84 -7.10 -10.42
C ASP A 178 -8.19 -6.80 -9.77
N MET A 179 -9.17 -7.69 -9.92
CA MET A 179 -10.49 -7.55 -9.29
C MET A 179 -10.41 -7.54 -7.76
N GLU A 180 -9.55 -8.36 -7.17
CA GLU A 180 -9.37 -8.40 -5.71
C GLU A 180 -8.65 -7.15 -5.17
N ASP A 181 -7.71 -6.59 -5.95
CA ASP A 181 -7.04 -5.34 -5.64
C ASP A 181 -8.01 -4.16 -5.74
N GLU A 182 -8.88 -4.11 -6.75
CA GLU A 182 -9.98 -3.14 -6.85
C GLU A 182 -10.92 -3.22 -5.65
N ARG A 183 -11.34 -4.43 -5.25
CA ARG A 183 -12.17 -4.63 -4.05
C ARG A 183 -11.48 -4.14 -2.78
N ARG A 184 -10.18 -4.37 -2.65
CA ARG A 184 -9.40 -3.89 -1.51
C ARG A 184 -9.30 -2.38 -1.50
N GLN A 185 -9.07 -1.76 -2.66
CA GLN A 185 -9.06 -0.30 -2.80
C GLN A 185 -10.43 0.31 -2.48
N ASP A 186 -11.51 -0.33 -2.94
CA ASP A 186 -12.88 0.08 -2.63
C ASP A 186 -13.20 -0.02 -1.15
N ALA A 187 -12.80 -1.10 -0.49
CA ALA A 187 -12.97 -1.23 0.96
C ALA A 187 -12.21 -0.15 1.73
N VAL A 188 -10.97 0.16 1.32
CA VAL A 188 -10.19 1.26 1.92
C VAL A 188 -10.84 2.62 1.67
N ARG A 189 -11.35 2.85 0.45
CA ARG A 189 -12.07 4.08 0.11
C ARG A 189 -13.34 4.23 0.95
N GLN A 190 -14.14 3.18 1.08
CA GLN A 190 -15.34 3.15 1.92
C GLN A 190 -15.01 3.43 3.39
N GLN A 191 -13.97 2.79 3.95
CA GLN A 191 -13.53 3.06 5.33
C GLN A 191 -13.10 4.52 5.53
N LYS A 192 -12.40 5.09 4.54
CA LYS A 192 -11.97 6.50 4.59
C LYS A 192 -13.14 7.46 4.50
N GLU A 193 -14.11 7.17 3.64
CA GLU A 193 -15.35 7.96 3.49
C GLU A 193 -16.21 7.88 4.75
N GLU A 194 -16.36 6.70 5.37
CA GLU A 194 -17.08 6.51 6.63
C GLU A 194 -16.41 7.30 7.77
N LEU A 195 -15.09 7.25 7.87
CA LEU A 195 -14.34 8.02 8.86
C LEU A 195 -14.52 9.53 8.64
N ALA A 196 -14.46 9.99 7.38
CA ALA A 196 -14.68 11.38 7.03
C ALA A 196 -16.12 11.83 7.34
N ALA A 197 -17.11 10.98 7.07
CA ALA A 197 -18.51 11.24 7.41
C ALA A 197 -18.72 11.31 8.92
N ARG A 198 -18.10 10.43 9.71
CA ARG A 198 -18.11 10.48 11.18
C ARG A 198 -17.50 11.78 11.70
N GLN A 199 -16.35 12.19 11.15
CA GLN A 199 -15.72 13.47 11.51
C GLN A 199 -16.58 14.68 11.11
N ALA A 200 -17.23 14.64 9.95
CA ALA A 200 -18.13 15.71 9.50
C ALA A 200 -19.37 15.83 10.40
N ARG A 201 -19.99 14.71 10.77
CA ARG A 201 -21.09 14.69 11.76
C ARG A 201 -20.66 15.29 13.09
N LYS A 202 -19.48 14.92 13.57
CA LYS A 202 -18.90 15.49 14.80
C LYS A 202 -18.70 17.01 14.70
N ARG A 203 -18.19 17.52 13.57
CA ARG A 203 -18.05 18.97 13.35
C ARG A 203 -19.40 19.68 13.32
N LEU A 204 -20.43 19.07 12.73
CA LEU A 204 -21.78 19.63 12.73
C LEU A 204 -22.37 19.65 14.14
N ASP A 205 -22.19 18.57 14.92
CA ASP A 205 -22.62 18.51 16.31
C ASP A 205 -21.91 19.58 17.16
N ASP A 206 -20.59 19.73 16.99
CA ASP A 206 -19.79 20.74 17.68
C ASP A 206 -20.20 22.17 17.27
N ALA A 207 -20.61 22.39 16.01
CA ALA A 207 -21.03 23.69 15.49
C ALA A 207 -22.50 24.04 15.81
N ALA A 208 -23.39 23.04 15.87
CA ALA A 208 -24.77 23.19 16.31
C ALA A 208 -24.86 23.46 17.81
N MET A 209 -23.77 23.20 18.54
CA MET A 209 -23.69 23.47 19.95
C MET A 209 -23.57 24.97 20.22
N PRO A 210 -24.39 25.55 21.10
CA PRO A 210 -24.26 26.94 21.48
C PRO A 210 -22.89 27.18 22.15
N ALA A 211 -22.17 28.20 21.69
CA ALA A 211 -20.82 28.56 22.19
C ALA A 211 -20.80 28.90 23.69
N SER A 212 -21.94 29.33 24.23
CA SER A 212 -22.17 29.51 25.65
C SER A 212 -23.62 29.17 25.96
N VAL A 213 -23.84 28.27 26.91
CA VAL A 213 -25.17 28.06 27.51
C VAL A 213 -25.26 28.96 28.72
N ASP A 214 -26.24 29.85 28.77
CA ASP A 214 -26.53 30.62 29.98
C ASP A 214 -27.24 29.72 31.00
N VAL A 215 -26.43 28.98 31.76
CA VAL A 215 -26.88 28.05 32.80
C VAL A 215 -27.71 28.78 33.87
N ALA A 216 -27.54 30.09 34.06
CA ALA A 216 -28.29 30.87 35.03
C ALA A 216 -29.73 31.19 34.59
N ALA A 217 -29.99 31.22 33.27
CA ALA A 217 -31.33 31.44 32.71
C ALA A 217 -32.19 30.16 32.64
N MET A 218 -31.59 28.99 32.81
CA MET A 218 -32.29 27.69 32.76
C MET A 218 -32.86 27.28 34.13
N SER A 219 -34.08 26.74 34.14
CA SER A 219 -34.68 26.19 35.34
C SER A 219 -33.87 25.00 35.88
N ALA A 220 -34.00 24.70 37.18
CA ALA A 220 -33.29 23.58 37.80
C ALA A 220 -33.64 22.23 37.14
N ALA A 221 -34.91 22.05 36.74
CA ALA A 221 -35.37 20.84 36.07
C ALA A 221 -34.78 20.69 34.65
N GLU A 222 -34.71 21.77 33.87
CA GLU A 222 -34.08 21.74 32.55
C GLU A 222 -32.58 21.42 32.64
N ARG A 223 -31.89 21.98 33.64
CA ARG A 223 -30.47 21.69 33.90
C ARG A 223 -30.23 20.24 34.28
N GLU A 224 -31.08 19.65 35.10
CA GLU A 224 -30.99 18.23 35.47
C GLU A 224 -31.18 17.32 34.25
N VAL A 225 -32.15 17.64 33.38
CA VAL A 225 -32.37 16.89 32.13
C VAL A 225 -31.16 17.00 31.19
N CYS A 226 -30.64 18.22 30.98
CA CYS A 226 -29.45 18.44 30.16
C CYS A 226 -28.20 17.74 30.73
N ALA A 227 -28.00 17.81 32.06
CA ALA A 227 -26.91 17.12 32.75
C ALA A 227 -26.99 15.60 32.56
N GLY A 228 -28.21 15.04 32.68
CA GLY A 228 -28.48 13.63 32.47
C GLY A 228 -28.16 13.15 31.05
N LEU A 229 -28.56 13.95 30.04
CA LEU A 229 -28.33 13.65 28.63
C LEU A 229 -26.82 13.66 28.29
N GLU A 230 -26.08 14.67 28.77
CA GLU A 230 -24.64 14.76 28.54
C GLU A 230 -23.87 13.64 29.28
N LYS A 231 -24.30 13.27 30.49
CA LYS A 231 -23.77 12.11 31.21
C LYS A 231 -23.97 10.83 30.41
N GLN A 232 -25.17 10.62 29.86
CA GLN A 232 -25.46 9.45 29.03
C GLN A 232 -24.59 9.42 27.77
N LYS A 233 -24.46 10.56 27.08
CA LYS A 233 -23.56 10.71 25.92
C LYS A 233 -22.11 10.35 26.26
N GLY A 234 -21.63 10.76 27.43
CA GLY A 234 -20.30 10.39 27.92
C GLY A 234 -20.15 8.88 28.18
N ASN A 235 -21.16 8.24 28.75
CA ASN A 235 -21.17 6.78 28.96
C ASN A 235 -21.14 6.01 27.64
N GLU A 236 -21.91 6.45 26.65
CA GLU A 236 -21.93 5.86 25.31
C GLU A 236 -20.56 5.99 24.64
N ALA A 237 -19.98 7.19 24.65
CA ALA A 237 -18.64 7.43 24.09
C ALA A 237 -17.56 6.58 24.80
N PHE A 238 -17.65 6.42 26.12
CA PHE A 238 -16.72 5.60 26.89
C PHE A 238 -16.85 4.10 26.57
N CYS A 239 -18.07 3.60 26.34
CA CYS A 239 -18.32 2.22 25.89
C CYS A 239 -17.74 1.96 24.50
N VAL A 240 -17.82 2.94 23.60
CA VAL A 240 -17.24 2.87 22.25
C VAL A 240 -15.70 2.99 22.27
N GLY A 241 -15.13 3.53 23.35
CA GLY A 241 -13.68 3.73 23.51
C GLY A 241 -13.19 5.12 23.07
N GLU A 242 -14.09 6.04 22.75
CA GLU A 242 -13.78 7.43 22.43
C GLU A 242 -13.57 8.25 23.72
N ASN A 243 -12.43 8.04 24.36
CA ASN A 243 -12.12 8.61 25.67
C ASN A 243 -12.15 10.17 25.69
N ASP A 244 -11.64 10.83 24.65
CA ASP A 244 -11.66 12.30 24.58
C ASP A 244 -13.07 12.88 24.48
N ASP A 245 -13.96 12.18 23.77
CA ASP A 245 -15.36 12.60 23.60
C ASP A 245 -16.16 12.35 24.88
N ALA A 246 -15.86 11.25 25.59
CA ALA A 246 -16.39 10.99 26.92
C ALA A 246 -16.00 12.09 27.91
N ILE A 247 -14.73 12.53 27.93
CA ILE A 247 -14.26 13.62 28.80
C ILE A 247 -15.00 14.93 28.48
N ARG A 248 -15.18 15.28 27.21
CA ARG A 248 -15.94 16.48 26.83
C ARG A 248 -17.38 16.40 27.28
N ALA A 249 -18.06 15.29 27.04
CA ALA A 249 -19.46 15.09 27.45
C ALA A 249 -19.63 15.12 28.97
N TYR A 250 -18.77 14.45 29.74
CA TYR A 250 -18.81 14.54 31.21
C TYR A 250 -18.52 15.95 31.72
N SER A 251 -17.54 16.65 31.12
CA SER A 251 -17.26 18.05 31.49
C SER A 251 -18.45 18.97 31.23
N ARG A 252 -19.21 18.72 30.16
CA ARG A 252 -20.45 19.45 29.87
C ARG A 252 -21.57 19.10 30.85
N SER A 253 -21.71 17.84 31.21
CA SER A 253 -22.64 17.41 32.26
C SER A 253 -22.37 18.15 33.59
N LEU A 254 -21.10 18.32 33.96
CA LEU A 254 -20.68 19.06 35.15
C LEU A 254 -20.92 20.57 35.08
N ILE A 255 -21.02 21.16 33.89
CA ILE A 255 -21.41 22.57 33.72
C ILE A 255 -22.88 22.76 34.11
N PHE A 256 -23.75 21.79 33.79
CA PHE A 256 -25.17 21.82 34.14
C PHE A 256 -25.44 21.40 35.59
N ASP A 257 -24.76 20.35 36.07
CA ASP A 257 -24.82 19.86 37.44
C ASP A 257 -23.42 19.66 38.04
N PRO A 258 -22.87 20.67 38.74
CA PRO A 258 -21.56 20.58 39.38
C PRO A 258 -21.56 19.80 40.70
N THR A 259 -22.71 19.25 41.13
CA THR A 259 -22.84 18.53 42.40
C THR A 259 -22.72 17.01 42.23
N SER A 260 -22.76 16.50 41.00
CA SER A 260 -22.75 15.07 40.72
C SER A 260 -21.39 14.41 40.96
N ALA A 261 -21.23 13.74 42.11
CA ALA A 261 -20.04 12.93 42.41
C ALA A 261 -19.82 11.79 41.39
N VAL A 262 -20.92 11.23 40.86
CA VAL A 262 -20.88 10.15 39.86
C VAL A 262 -20.20 10.59 38.56
N VAL A 263 -20.48 11.81 38.08
CA VAL A 263 -19.90 12.31 36.83
C VAL A 263 -18.41 12.60 36.99
N PHE A 264 -18.00 13.15 38.14
CA PHE A 264 -16.58 13.32 38.46
C PHE A 264 -15.83 12.00 38.47
N ALA A 265 -16.35 10.96 39.13
CA ALA A 265 -15.71 9.66 39.16
C ALA A 265 -15.68 8.97 37.78
N ASN A 266 -16.74 9.11 36.99
CA ASN A 266 -16.75 8.60 35.61
C ASN A 266 -15.71 9.31 34.75
N ARG A 267 -15.54 10.63 34.89
CA ARG A 267 -14.49 11.40 34.20
C ARG A 267 -13.09 11.01 34.67
N ALA A 268 -12.89 10.82 35.98
CA ALA A 268 -11.64 10.30 36.55
C ALA A 268 -11.26 8.94 35.96
N LEU A 269 -12.23 8.02 35.83
CA LEU A 269 -12.01 6.72 35.21
C LEU A 269 -11.51 6.83 33.77
N VAL A 270 -12.04 7.77 32.98
CA VAL A 270 -11.56 8.01 31.62
C VAL A 270 -10.13 8.56 31.62
N HIS A 271 -9.82 9.50 32.52
CA HIS A 271 -8.46 10.02 32.69
C HIS A 271 -7.46 8.95 33.12
N LEU A 272 -7.87 8.00 33.98
CA LEU A 272 -7.06 6.83 34.33
C LEU A 272 -6.76 5.94 33.11
N LYS A 273 -7.75 5.71 32.23
CA LYS A 273 -7.53 4.97 30.98
C LYS A 273 -6.52 5.69 30.06
N LEU A 274 -6.53 7.02 30.03
CA LEU A 274 -5.57 7.84 29.27
C LEU A 274 -4.22 8.04 29.98
N LYS A 275 -4.04 7.48 31.19
CA LYS A 275 -2.84 7.64 32.03
C LYS A 275 -2.57 9.07 32.49
N ASN A 276 -3.61 9.91 32.53
CA ASN A 276 -3.55 11.27 33.09
C ASN A 276 -3.85 11.22 34.58
N PHE A 277 -2.89 10.76 35.39
CA PHE A 277 -3.10 10.49 36.81
C PHE A 277 -3.36 11.74 37.64
N SER A 278 -2.72 12.87 37.33
CA SER A 278 -2.90 14.12 38.07
C SER A 278 -4.34 14.63 37.97
N THR A 279 -4.89 14.69 36.76
CA THR A 279 -6.27 15.15 36.54
C THR A 279 -7.30 14.16 37.07
N ALA A 280 -6.98 12.86 37.08
CA ALA A 280 -7.83 11.85 37.70
C ALA A 280 -7.90 12.00 39.23
N GLU A 281 -6.77 12.29 39.89
CA GLU A 281 -6.72 12.55 41.33
C GLU A 281 -7.53 13.80 41.72
N ASP A 282 -7.42 14.86 40.92
CA ASP A 282 -8.22 16.08 41.11
C ASP A 282 -9.73 15.76 41.01
N ASP A 283 -10.14 14.98 40.01
CA ASP A 283 -11.54 14.59 39.82
C ASP A 283 -12.05 13.66 40.93
N CYS A 284 -11.26 12.69 41.39
CA CYS A 284 -11.58 11.86 42.55
C CYS A 284 -11.72 12.69 43.83
N THR A 285 -10.81 13.65 44.04
CA THR A 285 -10.87 14.58 45.17
C THR A 285 -12.15 15.42 45.11
N MET A 286 -12.53 15.90 43.92
CA MET A 286 -13.77 16.64 43.72
C MET A 286 -15.00 15.76 43.97
N ALA A 287 -15.00 14.50 43.53
CA ALA A 287 -16.08 13.55 43.80
C ALA A 287 -16.27 13.33 45.31
N LEU A 288 -15.20 13.06 46.06
CA LEU A 288 -15.25 12.86 47.51
C LEU A 288 -15.64 14.13 48.28
N ARG A 289 -15.29 15.31 47.78
CA ARG A 289 -15.78 16.59 48.35
C ARG A 289 -17.28 16.78 48.19
N ARG A 290 -17.90 16.20 47.16
CA ARG A 290 -19.35 16.27 46.93
C ARG A 290 -20.10 15.17 47.67
N ASP A 291 -19.60 13.95 47.60
CA ASP A 291 -20.13 12.79 48.31
C ASP A 291 -18.99 12.02 48.98
N PRO A 292 -18.74 12.27 50.29
CA PRO A 292 -17.72 11.57 51.05
C PRO A 292 -17.95 10.06 51.20
N LEU A 293 -19.17 9.58 50.95
CA LEU A 293 -19.53 8.16 51.01
C LEU A 293 -19.40 7.46 49.64
N TYR A 294 -18.98 8.19 48.61
CA TYR A 294 -18.82 7.66 47.26
C TYR A 294 -17.55 6.82 47.13
N PHE A 295 -17.63 5.55 47.56
CA PHE A 295 -16.50 4.60 47.61
C PHE A 295 -15.85 4.26 46.25
N LYS A 296 -16.45 4.68 45.12
CA LYS A 296 -15.93 4.41 43.77
C LYS A 296 -14.92 5.48 43.29
N ALA A 297 -14.84 6.62 43.97
CA ALA A 297 -13.81 7.64 43.74
C ALA A 297 -12.52 7.27 44.48
#